data_AF-A0A9D4SVJ3-F1
#
_entry.id   AF-A0A9D4SVJ3-F1
#
_cell.length_a   1.000
_cell.length_b   1.000
_cell.length_c   1.000
_cell.angle_alpha   90.00
_cell.angle_beta   90.00
_cell.angle_gamma   90.00
#
_symmetry.space_group_name_H-M   'P 1'
#
loop_
_entity.id
_entity.type
_entity.pdbx_description
1 polymer ?
#
loop_
_entity_poly.entity_id
_entity_poly.type
_entity_poly.pdbx_seq_one_letter_code
_entity_poly.pdbx_strand_id
1 'polypeptide(L)'
;MKRKMAMLPNIKLVFLVLFLTGSAFGAVSYSNEQQTPMEADVRRGSPMLGCKELRSKRYISDGHCTSARPLLEVVCAGACLPLDQLPWYSDGSPAAASASWSCEPGAVRLRRVHLLCPNGERQSYRVPVVRACKCVRNLEHATHGS
;
A
#
# COMPACT_ATOMS: atom_id res chain seq x y z
N MET A 1 52.82 -2.47 24.48
CA MET A 1 51.97 -1.72 25.44
C MET A 1 50.59 -2.39 25.50
N LYS A 2 50.11 -2.73 26.71
CA LYS A 2 48.72 -3.14 27.11
C LYS A 2 48.04 -4.23 26.25
N ARG A 3 48.11 -5.53 26.61
CA ARG A 3 47.16 -6.32 27.46
C ARG A 3 45.71 -5.77 27.48
N LYS A 4 44.60 -6.53 27.50
CA LYS A 4 44.13 -7.91 27.24
C LYS A 4 42.65 -7.86 27.70
N MET A 5 41.82 -8.80 27.22
CA MET A 5 40.59 -9.33 27.85
C MET A 5 39.23 -8.78 27.41
N ALA A 6 38.47 -9.72 26.81
CA ALA A 6 37.02 -9.79 26.78
C ALA A 6 36.45 -10.08 28.18
N MET A 7 35.23 -9.60 28.45
CA MET A 7 34.24 -10.25 29.33
C MET A 7 32.86 -9.57 29.20
N LEU A 8 31.90 -10.29 28.61
CA LEU A 8 30.48 -10.27 29.03
C LEU A 8 30.36 -11.14 30.32
N PRO A 9 29.20 -11.28 30.99
CA PRO A 9 27.99 -10.43 31.16
C PRO A 9 27.63 -10.26 32.67
N ASN A 10 26.61 -9.45 33.03
CA ASN A 10 25.76 -9.77 34.20
C ASN A 10 24.44 -8.95 34.24
N ILE A 11 23.41 -9.54 33.64
CA ILE A 11 22.01 -9.10 33.53
C ILE A 11 21.21 -9.29 34.85
N LYS A 12 21.86 -9.60 35.97
CA LYS A 12 21.16 -10.04 37.20
C LYS A 12 20.93 -9.00 38.29
N LEU A 13 21.39 -7.75 38.14
CA LEU A 13 21.32 -6.76 39.25
C LEU A 13 20.26 -5.65 39.10
N VAL A 14 19.55 -5.57 37.97
CA VAL A 14 18.51 -4.54 37.77
C VAL A 14 17.13 -5.01 38.25
N PHE A 15 16.88 -6.32 38.23
CA PHE A 15 15.60 -6.91 38.65
C PHE A 15 15.32 -6.82 40.16
N LEU A 16 16.35 -6.58 40.99
CA LEU A 16 16.20 -6.55 42.46
C LEU A 16 15.72 -5.19 43.00
N VAL A 17 15.65 -4.14 42.17
CA VAL A 17 15.24 -2.79 42.59
C VAL A 17 13.73 -2.54 42.36
N LEU A 18 13.03 -3.44 41.68
CA LEU A 18 11.64 -3.23 41.24
C LEU A 18 10.55 -3.60 42.27
N PHE A 19 10.88 -4.07 43.47
CA PHE A 19 9.88 -4.69 44.37
C PHE A 19 9.55 -3.96 45.69
N LEU A 20 10.09 -2.77 45.98
CA LEU A 20 9.88 -2.15 47.31
C LEU A 20 9.34 -0.71 47.35
N THR A 21 8.88 -0.13 46.24
CA THR A 21 8.14 1.15 46.28
C THR A 21 6.81 1.00 45.56
N GLY A 22 5.80 0.58 46.32
CA GLY A 22 4.41 0.74 45.90
C GLY A 22 4.03 2.22 45.92
N SER A 23 3.35 2.68 44.87
CA SER A 23 2.35 3.76 44.88
C SER A 23 1.84 3.97 43.46
N ALA A 24 0.53 4.07 43.39
CA ALA A 24 -0.28 4.28 42.20
C ALA A 24 0.07 5.55 41.40
N PHE A 25 -0.58 5.66 40.24
CA PHE A 25 -0.70 6.80 39.34
C PHE A 25 0.34 6.91 38.23
N GLY A 26 -0.10 6.47 37.06
CA GLY A 26 0.42 6.90 35.77
C GLY A 26 -0.57 6.44 34.72
N ALA A 27 -1.57 7.28 34.43
CA ALA A 27 -2.50 7.05 33.33
C ALA A 27 -1.69 6.70 32.07
N VAL A 28 -1.98 5.55 31.48
CA VAL A 28 -1.46 5.20 30.16
C VAL A 28 -2.18 6.10 29.17
N SER A 29 -1.61 7.27 28.92
CA SER A 29 -1.94 8.09 27.76
C SER A 29 -1.38 7.37 26.54
N TYR A 30 -2.20 6.51 25.94
CA TYR A 30 -1.95 5.97 24.62
C TYR A 30 -2.18 7.13 23.63
N SER A 31 -1.15 7.96 23.40
CA SER A 31 -1.11 8.84 22.24
C SER A 31 -1.00 7.96 21.00
N ASN A 32 -2.16 7.46 20.56
CA ASN A 32 -2.33 7.02 19.19
C ASN A 32 -2.35 8.27 18.33
N GLU A 33 -1.15 8.80 18.07
CA GLU A 33 -0.92 9.73 16.97
C GLU A 33 -1.02 8.88 15.71
N GLN A 34 -2.26 8.54 15.36
CA GLN A 34 -2.63 7.94 14.11
C GLN A 34 -2.47 9.05 13.08
N GLN A 35 -1.21 9.33 12.78
CA GLN A 35 -0.79 10.30 11.80
C GLN A 35 -1.23 9.72 10.46
N THR A 36 -2.35 10.25 9.99
CA THR A 36 -2.99 9.88 8.75
C THR A 36 -1.94 10.01 7.62
N PRO A 37 -1.75 9.01 6.75
CA PRO A 37 -0.74 9.07 5.68
C PRO A 37 -1.06 10.09 4.56
N MET A 38 -1.96 11.04 4.80
CA MET A 38 -2.43 12.01 3.80
C MET A 38 -1.45 13.18 3.63
N GLU A 39 -0.58 13.45 4.61
CA GLU A 39 0.24 14.67 4.60
C GLU A 39 1.58 14.54 3.84
N ALA A 40 1.97 13.34 3.40
CA ALA A 40 3.26 13.13 2.71
C ALA A 40 3.18 13.29 1.18
N ASP A 41 1.98 13.42 0.61
CA ASP A 41 1.79 13.50 -0.85
C ASP A 41 1.68 14.95 -1.38
N VAL A 42 1.61 15.95 -0.49
CA VAL A 42 1.45 17.36 -0.87
C VAL A 42 2.73 17.98 -1.46
N ARG A 43 3.91 17.45 -1.12
CA ARG A 43 5.20 18.06 -1.53
C ARG A 43 5.66 17.74 -2.95
N ARG A 44 4.90 16.96 -3.73
CA ARG A 44 5.27 16.62 -5.12
C ARG A 44 4.34 17.20 -6.19
N GLY A 45 3.65 18.28 -5.84
CA GLY A 45 3.02 19.15 -6.82
C GLY A 45 1.60 18.70 -7.14
N SER A 46 0.68 19.44 -6.51
CA SER A 46 -0.73 19.60 -6.86
C SER A 46 -1.72 18.71 -6.08
N PRO A 47 -2.69 19.28 -5.35
CA PRO A 47 -3.85 18.58 -4.80
C PRO A 47 -4.86 18.24 -5.92
N MET A 48 -4.36 17.76 -7.05
CA MET A 48 -5.18 17.23 -8.14
C MET A 48 -5.63 15.84 -7.74
N LEU A 49 -6.90 15.55 -7.96
CA LEU A 49 -7.43 14.19 -7.92
C LEU A 49 -6.64 13.34 -8.93
N GLY A 50 -5.66 12.60 -8.41
CA GLY A 50 -4.68 11.83 -9.19
C GLY A 50 -4.65 10.39 -8.73
N CYS A 51 -4.43 9.47 -9.67
CA CYS A 51 -4.33 8.06 -9.31
C CYS A 51 -3.08 7.77 -8.48
N LYS A 52 -3.29 7.09 -7.34
CA LYS A 52 -2.27 6.63 -6.42
C LYS A 52 -1.88 5.19 -6.71
N GLU A 53 -0.57 4.97 -6.85
CA GLU A 53 0.00 3.63 -6.99
C GLU A 53 0.33 3.05 -5.61
N LEU A 54 -0.39 2.01 -5.22
CA LEU A 54 -0.12 1.26 -4.00
C LEU A 54 0.72 0.03 -4.32
N ARG A 55 1.82 -0.21 -3.60
CA ARG A 55 2.66 -1.40 -3.82
C ARG A 55 2.20 -2.53 -2.90
N SER A 56 1.69 -3.60 -3.48
CA SER A 56 1.23 -4.79 -2.78
C SER A 56 2.23 -5.96 -2.92
N LYS A 57 2.30 -6.79 -1.88
CA LYS A 57 3.00 -8.07 -1.89
C LYS A 57 1.96 -9.16 -1.71
N ARG A 58 1.76 -10.01 -2.72
CA ARG A 58 0.74 -11.07 -2.67
C ARG A 58 1.36 -12.43 -2.96
N TYR A 59 0.99 -13.43 -2.17
CA TYR A 59 1.28 -14.83 -2.49
C TYR A 59 0.23 -15.36 -3.46
N ILE A 60 0.68 -16.16 -4.43
CA ILE A 60 -0.19 -16.78 -5.42
C ILE A 60 -0.45 -18.22 -4.98
N SER A 61 -1.72 -18.61 -4.98
CA SER A 61 -2.15 -19.97 -4.74
C SER A 61 -3.24 -20.36 -5.75
N ASP A 62 -3.34 -21.65 -6.04
CA ASP A 62 -4.38 -22.27 -6.88
C ASP A 62 -5.40 -23.07 -6.04
N GLY A 63 -5.32 -22.94 -4.72
CA GLY A 63 -6.13 -23.66 -3.74
C GLY A 63 -5.34 -24.75 -2.99
N HIS A 64 -4.46 -25.50 -3.68
CA HIS A 64 -3.70 -26.61 -3.08
C HIS A 64 -2.20 -26.32 -2.97
N CYS A 65 -1.67 -25.55 -3.92
CA CYS A 65 -0.27 -25.20 -4.04
C CYS A 65 -0.09 -23.69 -3.83
N THR A 66 1.05 -23.28 -3.25
CA THR A 66 1.32 -21.88 -2.93
C THR A 66 2.74 -21.47 -3.35
N SER A 67 2.89 -20.22 -3.81
CA SER A 67 4.19 -19.67 -4.17
C SER A 67 5.10 -19.52 -2.95
N ALA A 68 6.36 -19.94 -3.05
CA ALA A 68 7.32 -19.79 -1.95
C ALA A 68 7.77 -18.33 -1.71
N ARG A 69 7.60 -17.44 -2.70
CA ARG A 69 7.98 -16.03 -2.61
C ARG A 69 6.80 -15.15 -3.01
N PRO A 70 6.59 -14.02 -2.33
CA PRO A 70 5.51 -13.11 -2.67
C PRO A 70 5.79 -12.39 -3.99
N LEU A 71 4.74 -12.15 -4.76
CA LEU A 71 4.75 -11.36 -5.97
C LEU A 71 4.56 -9.88 -5.61
N LEU A 72 5.44 -9.02 -6.15
CA LEU A 72 5.31 -7.57 -6.02
C LEU A 72 4.49 -7.01 -7.18
N GLU A 73 3.40 -6.34 -6.86
CA GLU A 73 2.48 -5.71 -7.80
C GLU A 73 2.13 -4.27 -7.39
N VAL A 74 1.65 -3.49 -8.36
CA VAL A 74 1.03 -2.19 -8.11
C VAL A 74 -0.49 -2.38 -8.11
N VAL A 75 -1.19 -1.74 -7.19
CA VAL A 75 -2.64 -1.64 -7.12
C VAL A 75 -3.00 -0.19 -7.35
N CYS A 76 -3.92 0.05 -8.29
CA CYS A 76 -4.39 1.38 -8.63
C CYS A 76 -5.49 1.81 -7.67
N ALA A 77 -5.33 2.97 -7.02
CA ALA A 77 -6.29 3.51 -6.07
C ALA A 77 -6.44 5.03 -6.27
N GLY A 78 -7.53 5.61 -5.74
CA GLY A 78 -7.80 7.04 -5.84
C GLY A 78 -8.75 7.41 -6.98
N ALA A 79 -9.09 8.69 -7.05
CA ALA A 79 -10.00 9.25 -8.04
C ALA A 79 -9.22 10.15 -9.01
N CYS A 80 -9.59 10.11 -10.29
CA CYS A 80 -9.06 10.98 -11.31
C CYS A 80 -10.09 12.09 -11.57
N LEU A 81 -9.69 13.36 -11.54
CA LEU A 81 -10.52 14.47 -12.01
C LEU A 81 -9.62 15.56 -12.60
N PRO A 82 -9.91 16.06 -13.82
CA PRO A 82 -9.15 17.17 -14.39
C PRO A 82 -9.48 18.46 -13.63
N LEU A 83 -8.48 19.35 -13.52
CA LEU A 83 -8.59 20.57 -12.72
C LEU A 83 -9.79 21.44 -13.12
N ASP A 84 -10.02 21.54 -14.42
CA ASP A 84 -11.05 22.40 -15.03
C ASP A 84 -12.49 21.89 -14.78
N GLN A 85 -12.64 20.68 -14.23
CA GLN A 85 -13.93 20.11 -13.84
C GLN A 85 -14.17 20.15 -12.33
N LEU A 86 -13.28 20.78 -11.55
CA LEU A 86 -13.53 20.91 -10.12
C LEU A 86 -14.63 21.96 -9.85
N PRO A 87 -15.57 21.68 -8.92
CA PRO A 87 -16.76 22.54 -8.70
C PRO A 87 -16.47 23.99 -8.33
N TRP A 88 -15.26 24.27 -7.83
CA TRP A 88 -14.83 25.59 -7.38
C TRP A 88 -14.08 26.38 -8.46
N TYR A 89 -13.79 25.78 -9.62
CA TYR A 89 -13.19 26.42 -10.79
C TYR A 89 -14.14 26.52 -12.00
N SER A 90 -15.30 25.88 -11.98
CA SER A 90 -16.22 25.90 -13.13
C SER A 90 -17.01 27.21 -13.21
N ASP A 91 -16.67 28.05 -14.19
CA ASP A 91 -17.43 29.22 -14.63
C ASP A 91 -18.67 28.82 -15.45
N GLY A 92 -19.56 28.02 -14.86
CA GLY A 92 -20.94 27.89 -15.35
C GLY A 92 -21.15 27.33 -16.76
N SER A 93 -20.20 26.62 -17.38
CA SER A 93 -20.44 25.94 -18.65
C SER A 93 -21.00 24.51 -18.42
N PRO A 94 -22.25 24.20 -18.81
CA PRO A 94 -22.89 22.91 -18.53
C PRO A 94 -22.45 21.78 -19.49
N ALA A 95 -21.36 21.94 -20.26
CA ALA A 95 -21.08 21.07 -21.42
C ALA A 95 -20.00 19.99 -21.22
N ALA A 96 -19.34 19.88 -20.05
CA ALA A 96 -18.21 18.96 -19.86
C ALA A 96 -18.50 17.72 -18.98
N ALA A 97 -19.76 17.49 -18.59
CA ALA A 97 -20.15 16.47 -17.62
C ALA A 97 -20.32 15.04 -18.17
N SER A 98 -20.11 14.79 -19.46
CA SER A 98 -20.35 13.47 -20.08
C SER A 98 -19.16 12.51 -20.12
N ALA A 99 -18.00 12.94 -19.60
CA ALA A 99 -16.81 12.11 -19.57
C ALA A 99 -16.39 11.85 -18.13
N SER A 100 -16.56 10.60 -17.68
CA SER A 100 -16.10 10.13 -16.39
C SER A 100 -14.63 9.75 -16.48
N TRP A 101 -13.83 10.17 -15.49
CA TRP A 101 -12.42 9.80 -15.40
C TRP A 101 -12.25 8.64 -14.43
N SER A 102 -11.61 7.57 -14.87
CA SER A 102 -11.33 6.40 -14.04
C SER A 102 -9.83 6.18 -13.88
N CYS A 103 -9.40 5.74 -12.70
CA CYS A 103 -8.04 5.21 -12.56
C CYS A 103 -7.99 3.74 -12.98
N GLU A 104 -7.19 3.45 -13.99
CA GLU A 104 -7.06 2.11 -14.56
C GLU A 104 -5.60 1.64 -14.63
N PRO A 105 -5.37 0.30 -14.68
CA PRO A 105 -4.05 -0.26 -14.93
C PRO A 105 -3.46 0.25 -16.25
N GLY A 106 -2.25 0.83 -16.18
CA GLY A 106 -1.52 1.33 -17.34
C GLY A 106 -0.60 0.28 -17.94
N ALA A 107 0.53 0.03 -17.27
CA ALA A 107 1.53 -0.93 -17.71
C ALA A 107 1.34 -2.27 -17.01
N VAL A 108 1.09 -3.34 -17.78
CA VAL A 108 0.95 -4.71 -17.27
C VAL A 108 2.07 -5.60 -17.83
N ARG A 109 2.71 -6.37 -16.97
CA ARG A 109 3.78 -7.31 -17.35
C ARG A 109 3.47 -8.71 -16.84
N LEU A 110 3.56 -9.71 -17.73
CA LEU A 110 3.47 -11.12 -17.34
C LEU A 110 4.72 -11.53 -16.55
N ARG A 111 4.50 -12.16 -15.40
CA ARG A 111 5.54 -12.74 -14.55
C ARG A 111 5.32 -14.23 -14.42
N ARG A 112 6.40 -15.01 -14.56
CA ARG A 112 6.38 -16.44 -14.25
C ARG A 112 6.50 -16.62 -12.73
N VAL A 113 5.56 -17.37 -12.15
CA VAL A 113 5.53 -17.73 -10.73
C VAL A 113 5.60 -19.25 -10.64
N HIS A 114 6.31 -19.76 -9.63
CA HIS A 114 6.40 -21.18 -9.33
C HIS A 114 5.63 -21.46 -8.04
N LEU A 115 4.66 -22.38 -8.11
CA LEU A 115 3.93 -22.86 -6.95
C LEU A 115 4.58 -24.15 -6.46
N LEU A 116 4.60 -24.32 -5.13
CA LEU A 116 5.01 -25.55 -4.48
C LEU A 116 3.76 -26.22 -3.91
N CYS A 117 3.57 -27.48 -4.27
CA CYS A 117 2.47 -28.30 -3.82
C CYS A 117 2.90 -29.16 -2.60
N PRO A 118 1.98 -29.59 -1.74
CA PRO A 118 2.29 -30.45 -0.58
C PRO A 118 2.91 -31.80 -0.96
N ASN A 119 2.60 -32.32 -2.15
CA ASN A 119 3.19 -33.54 -2.73
C ASN A 119 4.63 -33.35 -3.24
N GLY A 120 5.20 -32.14 -3.14
CA GLY A 120 6.55 -31.80 -3.64
C GLY A 120 6.60 -31.40 -5.11
N GLU A 121 5.46 -31.42 -5.83
CA GLU A 121 5.39 -31.00 -7.22
C GLU A 121 5.55 -29.48 -7.36
N ARG A 122 6.08 -29.05 -8.50
CA ARG A 122 6.27 -27.63 -8.84
C ARG A 122 5.53 -27.27 -10.11
N GLN A 123 4.52 -26.42 -9.96
CA GLN A 123 3.77 -25.87 -11.09
C GLN A 123 4.29 -24.49 -11.49
N SER A 124 4.16 -24.13 -12.77
CA SER A 124 4.60 -22.83 -13.29
C SER A 124 3.50 -22.10 -14.02
N TYR A 125 3.17 -20.89 -13.54
CA TYR A 125 2.11 -20.06 -14.10
C TYR A 125 2.64 -18.73 -14.59
N ARG A 126 1.95 -18.12 -15.57
CA ARG A 126 2.18 -16.74 -15.99
C ARG A 126 1.06 -15.87 -15.46
N VAL A 127 1.39 -14.96 -14.55
CA VAL A 127 0.43 -14.07 -13.89
C VAL A 127 0.66 -12.63 -14.37
N PRO A 128 -0.39 -11.88 -14.76
CA PRO A 128 -0.26 -10.47 -15.09
C PRO A 128 0.04 -9.65 -13.84
N VAL A 129 1.01 -8.75 -13.93
CA VAL A 129 1.40 -7.85 -12.83
C VAL A 129 1.35 -6.42 -13.29
N VAL A 130 0.49 -5.63 -12.66
CA VAL A 130 0.41 -4.18 -12.89
C VAL A 130 1.67 -3.51 -12.35
N ARG A 131 2.21 -2.58 -13.15
CA ARG A 131 3.47 -1.85 -12.88
C ARG A 131 3.28 -0.34 -12.78
N ALA A 132 2.24 0.18 -13.40
CA ALA A 132 1.89 1.59 -13.36
C ALA A 132 0.38 1.77 -13.54
N CYS A 133 -0.14 2.88 -13.02
CA CYS A 133 -1.54 3.28 -13.14
C CYS A 133 -1.66 4.55 -13.98
N LYS A 134 -2.80 4.74 -14.64
CA LYS A 134 -3.08 5.95 -15.43
C LYS A 134 -4.53 6.37 -15.29
N CYS A 135 -4.76 7.68 -15.41
CA CYS A 135 -6.11 8.22 -15.53
C CYS A 135 -6.58 8.07 -16.98
N VAL A 136 -7.72 7.43 -17.17
CA VAL A 136 -8.35 7.23 -18.47
C VAL A 136 -9.66 8.00 -18.50
N ARG A 137 -9.89 8.73 -19.59
CA ARG A 137 -11.17 9.39 -19.85
C ARG A 137 -12.10 8.37 -20.48
N ASN A 138 -13.11 7.96 -19.73
CA ASN A 138 -14.20 7.12 -20.20
C ASN A 138 -15.31 8.02 -20.72
N LEU A 139 -15.59 7.93 -22.01
CA LEU A 139 -16.83 8.47 -22.56
C LEU A 139 -17.91 7.48 -22.15
N GLU A 140 -18.86 7.89 -21.31
CA GLU A 140 -19.96 7.00 -20.95
C GLU A 140 -20.63 6.51 -22.23
N HIS A 141 -20.63 5.20 -22.44
CA HIS A 141 -21.60 4.62 -23.35
C HIS A 141 -22.96 4.76 -22.66
N ALA A 142 -23.75 5.71 -23.15
CA ALA A 142 -25.19 5.74 -22.93
C ALA A 142 -25.81 4.50 -23.61
N THR A 143 -25.61 3.31 -23.05
CA THR A 143 -26.34 2.10 -23.44
C THR A 143 -27.20 1.68 -22.26
N HIS A 144 -28.42 2.21 -22.32
CA HIS A 144 -29.64 1.74 -21.67
C HIS A 144 -29.62 0.25 -21.36
N GLY A 145 -30.09 -0.09 -20.14
CA GLY A 145 -30.61 -1.42 -19.87
C GLY A 145 -31.73 -1.78 -20.86
N SER A 146 -31.77 -3.06 -21.21
CA SER A 146 -32.90 -3.75 -21.82
C SER A 146 -33.07 -5.08 -21.09
#